data_AF-A0A3D2IP39-F1
#
_entry.id   AF-A0A3D2IP39-F1
#
_cell.length_a   1.000
_cell.length_b   1.000
_cell.length_c   1.000
_cell.angle_alpha   90.00
_cell.angle_beta   90.00
_cell.angle_gamma   90.00
#
_symmetry.space_group_name_H-M   'P 1'
#
loop_
_entity.id
_entity.type
_entity.pdbx_description
1 polymer ?
#
loop_
_entity_poly.entity_id
_entity_poly.type
_entity_poly.pdbx_seq_one_letter_code
_entity_poly.pdbx_strand_id
1 'polypeptide(L)'
;MNETGGRHSFSGKLGFVLSAAGASVGLGNIWRFPYLAAQYGGGIFLLVYVILAVTFGYTMIMSESAIGRMTQKSPVGAFCSFGKGALNRAGGWINAIIPLLIVPYYSVIGGWVLKYLFAYLTEGSQVMTD
;
A
#
# COMPACT_ATOMS: atom_id res chain seq x y z
N MET A 1 -33.09 18.98 6.53
CA MET A 1 -31.76 19.53 6.18
C MET A 1 -31.03 18.44 5.42
N ASN A 2 -30.84 18.65 4.11
CA ASN A 2 -30.38 17.64 3.16
C ASN A 2 -28.85 17.68 3.06
N GLU A 3 -28.17 16.75 3.73
CA GLU A 3 -26.72 16.60 3.62
C GLU A 3 -26.37 16.04 2.24
N THR A 4 -26.10 16.92 1.28
CA THR A 4 -25.47 16.56 0.02
C THR A 4 -24.00 16.26 0.30
N GLY A 5 -23.72 15.04 0.75
CA GLY A 5 -22.38 14.48 0.94
C GLY A 5 -21.63 14.38 -0.39
N GLY A 6 -21.10 15.50 -0.88
CA GLY A 6 -20.21 15.56 -2.03
C GLY A 6 -18.97 14.73 -1.76
N ARG A 7 -18.79 13.63 -2.50
CA ARG A 7 -17.58 12.80 -2.44
C ARG A 7 -16.38 13.68 -2.76
N HIS A 8 -15.37 13.66 -1.91
CA HIS A 8 -14.11 14.36 -2.12
C HIS A 8 -13.43 13.79 -3.37
N SER A 9 -13.57 14.50 -4.49
CA SER A 9 -12.89 14.17 -5.74
C SER A 9 -11.44 14.60 -5.63
N PHE A 10 -10.50 13.78 -6.09
CA PHE A 10 -9.10 14.18 -6.15
C PHE A 10 -8.95 15.43 -7.03
N SER A 11 -8.22 16.43 -6.53
CA SER A 11 -8.05 17.75 -7.19
C SER A 11 -7.41 17.69 -8.59
N GLY A 12 -6.92 16.52 -9.02
CA GLY A 12 -6.53 16.25 -10.40
C GLY A 12 -6.04 14.81 -10.61
N LYS A 13 -5.90 14.41 -11.88
CA LYS A 13 -5.36 13.07 -12.25
C LYS A 13 -3.98 12.82 -11.62
N LEU A 14 -3.15 13.85 -11.52
CA LEU A 14 -1.82 13.77 -10.91
C LEU A 14 -1.89 13.43 -9.41
N GLY A 15 -2.79 14.06 -8.65
CA GLY A 15 -2.93 13.76 -7.22
C GLY A 15 -3.36 12.31 -6.98
N PHE A 16 -4.27 11.80 -7.81
CA PHE A 16 -4.69 10.40 -7.72
C PHE A 16 -3.52 9.44 -7.98
N VAL A 17 -2.76 9.69 -9.05
CA VAL A 17 -1.58 8.87 -9.39
C VAL A 17 -0.51 8.94 -8.31
N LEU A 18 -0.24 10.13 -7.77
CA LEU A 18 0.79 10.33 -6.74
C LEU A 18 0.40 9.66 -5.42
N SER A 19 -0.88 9.72 -5.04
CA SER A 19 -1.41 9.03 -3.87
C SER A 19 -1.32 7.50 -4.03
N ALA A 20 -1.72 6.99 -5.20
CA ALA A 20 -1.61 5.56 -5.50
C ALA A 20 -0.15 5.07 -5.54
N ALA A 21 0.75 5.87 -6.12
CA ALA A 21 2.18 5.59 -6.13
C ALA A 21 2.77 5.59 -4.71
N GLY A 22 2.43 6.60 -3.89
CA GLY A 22 2.86 6.68 -2.50
C GLY A 22 2.37 5.51 -1.64
N ALA A 23 1.14 5.03 -1.87
CA ALA A 23 0.62 3.85 -1.19
C ALA A 23 1.28 2.53 -1.65
N SER A 24 1.80 2.49 -2.89
CA SER A 24 2.42 1.29 -3.47
C SER A 24 3.91 1.15 -3.13
N VAL A 25 4.59 2.25 -2.82
CA VAL A 25 6.02 2.25 -2.45
C VAL A 25 6.16 2.18 -0.94
N GLY A 26 6.75 1.09 -0.42
CA GLY A 26 6.94 0.88 1.01
C GLY A 26 8.33 0.37 1.40
N LEU A 27 8.59 0.29 2.70
CA LEU A 27 9.85 -0.19 3.29
C LEU A 27 10.29 -1.58 2.77
N GLY A 28 9.33 -2.44 2.42
CA GLY A 28 9.61 -3.74 1.80
C GLY A 28 10.42 -3.64 0.50
N ASN A 29 10.21 -2.59 -0.31
CA ASN A 29 11.01 -2.38 -1.51
C ASN A 29 12.42 -1.88 -1.20
N ILE A 30 12.65 -1.31 -0.03
CA ILE A 30 13.95 -0.72 0.36
C ILE A 30 14.91 -1.80 0.87
N TRP A 31 14.46 -2.74 1.71
CA TRP A 31 15.34 -3.77 2.28
C TRP A 31 15.06 -5.19 1.75
N ARG A 32 13.78 -5.55 1.56
CA ARG A 32 13.41 -6.97 1.35
C ARG A 32 13.64 -7.34 -0.09
N PHE A 33 13.26 -6.44 -1.00
CA PHE A 33 13.50 -6.63 -2.42
C PHE A 33 14.99 -6.85 -2.77
N PRO A 34 15.95 -5.99 -2.38
CA PRO A 34 17.36 -6.22 -2.70
C PRO A 34 17.92 -7.47 -2.00
N TYR A 35 17.46 -7.77 -0.78
CA TYR A 35 17.85 -9.00 -0.08
C TYR A 35 17.43 -10.27 -0.86
N LEU A 36 16.18 -10.35 -1.31
CA LEU A 36 15.71 -11.47 -2.12
C LEU A 36 16.40 -11.50 -3.48
N ALA A 37 16.59 -10.35 -4.12
CA ALA A 37 17.31 -10.30 -5.38
C ALA A 37 18.74 -10.83 -5.23
N ALA A 38 19.46 -10.43 -4.18
CA ALA A 38 20.80 -10.94 -3.91
C ALA A 38 20.82 -12.46 -3.62
N GLN A 39 19.83 -12.97 -2.87
CA GLN A 39 19.77 -14.38 -2.49
C GLN A 39 19.38 -15.31 -3.66
N TYR A 40 18.48 -14.88 -4.54
CA TYR A 40 17.89 -15.73 -5.60
C TYR A 40 18.54 -15.52 -6.98
N GLY A 41 19.82 -15.18 -7.03
CA GLY A 41 20.57 -15.12 -8.29
C GLY A 41 20.43 -13.81 -9.07
N GLY A 42 20.06 -12.71 -8.40
CA GLY A 42 20.16 -11.35 -8.89
C GLY A 42 19.31 -11.08 -10.13
N GLY A 43 19.95 -11.10 -11.30
CA GLY A 43 19.36 -10.72 -12.58
C GLY A 43 18.22 -11.63 -13.05
N ILE A 44 18.32 -12.95 -12.81
CA ILE A 44 17.25 -13.89 -13.18
C ILE A 44 16.01 -13.67 -12.31
N PHE A 45 16.20 -13.47 -11.01
CA PHE A 45 15.12 -13.10 -10.09
C PHE A 45 14.43 -11.82 -10.54
N LEU A 46 15.20 -10.79 -10.93
CA LEU A 46 14.66 -9.53 -11.41
C LEU A 46 13.82 -9.70 -12.68
N LEU A 47 14.28 -10.51 -13.63
CA LEU A 47 13.55 -10.76 -14.88
C LEU A 47 12.20 -11.44 -14.60
N VAL A 48 12.19 -12.50 -13.79
CA VAL A 48 10.95 -13.19 -13.39
C VAL A 48 10.03 -12.25 -12.60
N TYR A 49 10.59 -11.45 -11.69
CA TYR A 49 9.85 -10.45 -10.92
C TYR A 49 9.12 -9.45 -11.84
N VAL A 50 9.79 -8.91 -12.85
CA VAL A 50 9.18 -7.97 -13.80
C VAL A 50 8.06 -8.63 -14.61
N ILE A 51 8.26 -9.86 -15.10
CA ILE A 51 7.22 -10.59 -15.83
C ILE A 51 5.97 -10.79 -14.96
N LEU A 52 6.16 -11.24 -13.71
CA LEU A 52 5.05 -11.44 -12.78
C LEU A 52 4.38 -10.12 -12.39
N ALA A 53 5.15 -9.05 -12.19
CA ALA A 53 4.63 -7.73 -11.85
C ALA A 53 3.76 -7.16 -12.99
N VAL A 54 4.22 -7.27 -14.24
CA VAL A 54 3.46 -6.79 -15.42
C VAL A 54 2.24 -7.66 -15.70
N THR A 55 2.27 -8.96 -15.42
CA THR A 55 1.12 -9.84 -15.69
C THR A 55 0.13 -9.86 -14.54
N PHE A 56 0.52 -10.37 -13.37
CA PHE A 56 -0.35 -10.49 -12.20
C PHE A 56 -0.62 -9.13 -11.55
N GLY A 57 0.40 -8.29 -11.38
CA GLY A 57 0.26 -6.98 -10.76
C GLY A 57 -0.68 -6.07 -11.55
N TYR A 58 -0.46 -5.96 -12.87
CA TYR A 58 -1.34 -5.18 -13.74
C TYR A 58 -2.78 -5.68 -13.73
N THR A 59 -2.98 -7.00 -13.88
CA THR A 59 -4.32 -7.61 -13.88
C THR A 59 -5.04 -7.38 -12.57
N MET A 60 -4.35 -7.52 -11.43
CA MET A 60 -4.92 -7.31 -10.10
C MET A 60 -5.32 -5.85 -9.89
N ILE A 61 -4.45 -4.90 -10.23
CA ILE A 61 -4.75 -3.45 -10.10
C ILE A 61 -5.92 -3.06 -11.00
N MET A 62 -5.99 -3.58 -12.23
CA MET A 62 -7.13 -3.32 -13.12
C MET A 62 -8.43 -3.91 -12.58
N SER A 63 -8.39 -5.13 -12.05
CA SER A 63 -9.56 -5.78 -11.43
C SER A 63 -10.06 -4.96 -10.24
N GLU A 64 -9.17 -4.59 -9.31
CA GLU A 64 -9.52 -3.82 -8.13
C GLU A 64 -10.06 -2.42 -8.49
N SER A 65 -9.44 -1.76 -9.47
CA SER A 65 -9.89 -0.46 -9.98
C SER A 65 -11.25 -0.54 -10.67
N ALA A 66 -11.52 -1.62 -11.42
CA ALA A 66 -12.82 -1.83 -12.07
C ALA A 66 -13.93 -2.06 -11.04
N ILE A 67 -13.67 -2.89 -10.03
CA ILE A 67 -14.59 -3.15 -8.91
C ILE A 67 -14.86 -1.86 -8.13
N GLY A 68 -13.81 -1.11 -7.76
CA GLY A 68 -13.93 0.16 -7.05
C GLY A 68 -14.75 1.20 -7.82
N ARG A 69 -14.56 1.28 -9.16
CA ARG A 69 -15.36 2.17 -10.02
C ARG A 69 -16.81 1.74 -10.13
N MET A 70 -17.09 0.44 -10.23
CA MET A 70 -18.45 -0.08 -10.39
C MET A 70 -19.27 0.05 -9.11
N THR A 71 -18.64 -0.16 -7.94
CA THR A 71 -19.38 -0.15 -6.68
C THR A 71 -19.40 1.21 -6.00
N GLN A 72 -18.43 2.09 -6.28
CA GLN A 72 -18.28 3.42 -5.66
C GLN A 72 -18.38 3.40 -4.11
N LYS A 73 -18.21 2.26 -3.46
CA LYS A 73 -18.34 2.10 -2.00
C LYS A 73 -17.00 1.70 -1.40
N SER A 74 -16.81 2.00 -0.11
CA SER A 74 -15.70 1.50 0.70
C SER A 74 -15.59 -0.03 0.56
N PRO A 75 -14.40 -0.67 0.67
CA PRO A 75 -14.22 -2.11 0.51
C PRO A 75 -15.27 -2.95 1.26
N VAL A 76 -15.59 -2.56 2.50
CA VAL A 76 -16.64 -3.19 3.32
C VAL A 76 -18.03 -3.08 2.68
N GLY A 77 -18.36 -1.92 2.12
CA GLY A 77 -19.62 -1.67 1.41
C GLY A 77 -19.66 -2.23 -0.01
N ALA A 78 -18.50 -2.44 -0.63
CA ALA A 78 -18.38 -3.03 -1.95
C ALA A 78 -18.68 -4.53 -1.90
N PHE A 79 -18.02 -5.26 -1.01
CA PHE A 79 -18.30 -6.68 -0.81
C PHE A 79 -19.72 -6.96 -0.29
N CYS A 80 -20.30 -6.05 0.51
CA CYS A 80 -21.71 -6.13 0.91
C CYS A 80 -22.70 -5.96 -0.28
N SER A 81 -22.29 -5.22 -1.32
CA SER A 81 -23.09 -4.98 -2.52
C SER A 81 -23.04 -6.13 -3.54
N PHE A 82 -21.99 -6.96 -3.53
CA PHE A 82 -21.82 -8.09 -4.46
C PHE A 82 -22.56 -9.36 -4.02
N GLY A 83 -23.09 -9.43 -2.80
CA GLY A 83 -24.02 -10.50 -2.44
C GLY A 83 -24.26 -10.63 -0.93
N LYS A 84 -25.50 -11.01 -0.56
CA LYS A 84 -25.95 -11.33 0.81
C LYS A 84 -25.38 -12.65 1.36
N GLY A 85 -24.16 -13.04 0.97
CA GLY A 85 -23.47 -14.23 1.48
C GLY A 85 -22.55 -13.89 2.66
N ALA A 86 -22.55 -14.72 3.71
CA ALA A 86 -21.68 -14.54 4.88
C ALA A 86 -20.18 -14.43 4.50
N LEU A 87 -19.75 -15.13 3.43
CA LEU A 87 -18.40 -15.09 2.89
C LEU A 87 -18.01 -13.72 2.31
N ASN A 88 -18.94 -13.01 1.67
CA ASN A 88 -18.66 -11.69 1.10
C ASN A 88 -18.54 -10.64 2.21
N ARG A 89 -19.37 -10.72 3.25
CA ARG A 89 -19.27 -9.84 4.43
C ARG A 89 -17.96 -10.06 5.20
N ALA A 90 -17.52 -11.32 5.31
CA ALA A 90 -16.22 -11.66 5.88
C ALA A 90 -15.05 -11.12 5.02
N GLY A 91 -15.14 -11.23 3.68
CA GLY A 91 -14.16 -10.65 2.75
C GLY A 91 -14.07 -9.13 2.82
N GLY A 92 -15.18 -8.44 3.08
CA GLY A 92 -15.17 -6.99 3.32
C GLY A 92 -14.50 -6.60 4.65
N TRP A 93 -14.81 -7.33 5.73
CA TRP A 93 -14.23 -7.07 7.04
C TRP A 93 -12.74 -7.40 7.11
N ILE A 94 -12.29 -8.46 6.42
CA ILE A 94 -10.87 -8.83 6.43
C ILE A 94 -10.02 -7.77 5.73
N ASN A 95 -10.50 -7.20 4.63
CA ASN A 95 -9.83 -6.10 3.93
C ASN A 95 -9.72 -4.82 4.78
N ALA A 96 -10.59 -4.63 5.79
CA ALA A 96 -10.50 -3.51 6.72
C ALA A 96 -9.58 -3.82 7.92
N ILE A 97 -9.61 -5.05 8.43
CA ILE A 97 -8.86 -5.43 9.64
C ILE A 97 -7.37 -5.62 9.37
N ILE A 98 -7.00 -6.11 8.18
CA ILE A 98 -5.61 -6.34 7.78
C ILE A 98 -4.79 -5.04 7.83
N PRO A 99 -5.15 -3.95 7.12
CA PRO A 99 -4.39 -2.72 7.18
C PRO A 99 -4.41 -2.11 8.58
N LEU A 100 -5.50 -2.25 9.33
CA LEU A 100 -5.58 -1.79 10.72
C LEU A 100 -4.54 -2.49 11.62
N LEU A 101 -4.28 -3.77 11.39
CA LEU A 101 -3.28 -4.52 12.14
C LEU A 101 -1.84 -4.17 11.71
N ILE A 102 -1.65 -3.83 10.44
CA ILE A 102 -0.34 -3.52 9.84
C ILE A 102 0.12 -2.10 10.18
N VAL A 103 -0.79 -1.13 10.30
CA VAL A 103 -0.47 0.28 10.58
C VAL A 103 0.40 0.46 11.83
N PRO A 104 0.11 -0.13 13.01
CA PRO A 104 0.97 0.00 14.19
C PRO A 104 2.41 -0.48 13.95
N TYR A 105 2.58 -1.59 13.23
CA TYR A 105 3.91 -2.12 12.90
C TYR A 105 4.71 -1.13 12.04
N TYR A 106 4.10 -0.57 10.99
CA TYR A 106 4.75 0.43 10.15
C TYR A 106 4.99 1.76 10.87
N SER A 107 4.10 2.17 11.78
CA SER A 107 4.26 3.39 12.59
C SER A 107 5.46 3.31 13.52
N VAL A 108 5.71 2.16 14.15
CA VAL A 108 6.89 1.97 15.03
C VAL A 108 8.19 2.09 14.22
N ILE A 109 8.26 1.43 13.07
CA ILE A 109 9.43 1.49 12.18
C ILE A 109 9.64 2.92 11.66
N GLY A 110 8.57 3.60 11.25
CA GLY A 110 8.63 5.01 10.84
C GLY A 110 9.14 5.92 11.97
N GLY A 111 8.74 5.65 13.21
CA GLY A 111 9.25 6.34 14.39
C GLY A 111 10.76 6.16 14.60
N TRP A 112 11.29 4.96 14.35
CA TRP A 112 12.74 4.73 14.39
C TRP A 112 13.47 5.49 13.29
N VAL A 113 12.97 5.44 12.05
CA VAL A 113 13.55 6.20 10.93
C VAL A 113 13.56 7.70 11.24
N LEU A 114 12.48 8.23 11.79
CA LEU A 114 12.39 9.64 12.17
C LEU A 114 13.35 9.99 13.31
N LYS A 115 13.48 9.13 14.33
CA LYS A 115 14.47 9.29 15.41
C LYS A 115 15.89 9.36 14.84
N TYR A 116 16.28 8.43 13.96
CA TYR A 116 17.60 8.44 13.34
C TYR A 116 17.82 9.66 12.44
N LEU A 117 16.79 10.11 11.73
CA LEU A 117 16.85 11.33 10.93
C LEU A 117 17.08 12.57 11.79
N PHE A 118 16.34 12.74 12.88
CA PHE A 118 16.52 13.85 13.82
C PHE A 118 17.87 13.81 14.53
N ALA A 119 18.32 12.62 14.94
CA ALA A 119 19.66 12.44 15.50
C ALA A 119 20.74 12.85 14.48
N TYR A 120 20.61 12.43 13.22
CA TYR A 120 21.55 12.82 12.16
C TYR A 120 21.59 14.33 11.89
N LEU A 121 20.42 14.99 11.90
CA LEU A 121 20.30 16.43 11.66
C LEU A 121 20.78 17.28 12.85
N THR A 122 20.61 16.80 14.07
CA THR A 122 20.93 17.56 15.30
C THR A 122 22.37 17.32 15.76
N GLU A 123 22.87 16.08 15.65
CA GLU A 123 24.15 15.66 16.22
C GLU A 123 25.27 15.53 15.18
N GLY A 124 25.01 15.84 13.90
CA GLY A 124 26.03 16.01 12.86
C GLY A 124 27.14 14.96 12.89
N SER A 125 26.90 13.76 12.34
CA SER A 125 27.95 12.77 12.04
C SER A 125 28.76 12.20 13.24
N GLN A 126 28.51 12.56 14.51
CA GLN A 126 29.35 12.05 15.62
C GLN A 126 28.88 10.71 16.22
N VAL A 127 27.63 10.30 16.00
CA VAL A 127 27.03 9.09 16.63
C VAL A 127 27.23 7.79 15.83
N MET A 128 27.89 7.84 14.66
CA MET A 128 28.18 6.65 13.85
C MET A 128 29.63 6.18 13.97
N THR A 129 30.34 6.65 15.01
CA THR A 129 31.78 6.37 15.22
C THR A 129 32.08 5.59 16.50
N ASP A 130 31.08 5.06 17.21
CA ASP A 130 31.28 4.09 18.30
C ASP A 130 30.42 2.84 18.09
#